data_AF-A0A8H3U9G2-F1
#
_entry.id   AF-A0A8H3U9G2-F1
#
_cell.length_a   1.000
_cell.length_b   1.000
_cell.length_c   1.000
_cell.angle_alpha   90.00
_cell.angle_beta   90.00
_cell.angle_gamma   90.00
#
_symmetry.space_group_name_H-M   'P 1'
#
loop_
_entity.id
_entity.type
_entity.pdbx_description
1 polymer ?
#
loop_
_entity_poly.entity_id
_entity_poly.type
_entity_poly.pdbx_seq_one_letter_code
_entity_poly.pdbx_strand_id
1 'polypeptide(L)'
;LKKRNIPIAIASRTEAPDLARETLKLLRVPQSQIPASTSSDSTSTTSTDSASPSTTKAMDLFTHLQIYPGSKIRHFERLHATTQLAYEEMVFFDDEARNREVERLGVVMWLVRDGVSVSEVDEGVRSWRKRNRRMHVEDE
;
A
#
# COMPACT_ATOMS: atom_id res chain seq x y z
N LEU A 1 -4.90 2.39 6.27
CA LEU A 1 -4.09 3.36 5.52
C LEU A 1 -4.95 4.38 4.77
N LYS A 2 -5.72 4.00 3.74
CA LYS A 2 -6.59 4.92 2.97
C LYS A 2 -7.53 5.79 3.83
N LYS A 3 -8.22 5.19 4.82
CA LYS A 3 -9.09 5.93 5.78
C LYS A 3 -8.36 6.99 6.62
N ARG A 4 -7.04 6.87 6.77
CA ARG A 4 -6.19 7.80 7.53
C ARG A 4 -5.43 8.77 6.60
N ASN A 5 -5.86 8.88 5.34
CA ASN A 5 -5.22 9.72 4.33
C ASN A 5 -3.73 9.41 4.10
N ILE A 6 -3.34 8.14 4.25
CA ILE A 6 -1.98 7.69 3.92
C ILE A 6 -2.01 7.18 2.47
N PRO A 7 -1.26 7.82 1.54
CA PRO A 7 -1.19 7.36 0.15
C PRO A 7 -0.61 5.95 0.06
N ILE A 8 -1.18 5.12 -0.81
CA ILE A 8 -0.68 3.78 -1.08
C ILE A 8 -0.40 3.68 -2.57
N ALA A 9 0.78 3.18 -2.93
CA ALA A 9 1.19 3.06 -4.32
C ALA A 9 1.62 1.63 -4.67
N ILE A 10 1.50 1.27 -5.94
CA ILE A 10 2.15 0.08 -6.52
C ILE A 10 3.33 0.52 -7.38
N ALA A 11 4.44 -0.19 -7.24
CA ALA A 11 5.53 -0.19 -8.21
C ALA A 11 5.74 -1.63 -8.71
N SER A 12 5.64 -1.91 -10.01
CA SER A 12 5.81 -3.26 -10.57
C SER A 12 6.59 -3.22 -11.88
N ARG A 13 7.62 -4.06 -11.97
CA ARG A 13 8.53 -4.17 -13.14
C ARG A 13 7.99 -5.09 -14.25
N THR A 14 6.70 -5.45 -14.21
CA THR A 14 6.13 -6.43 -15.16
C THR A 14 6.23 -5.98 -16.62
N GLU A 15 6.55 -6.94 -17.50
CA GLU A 15 6.48 -6.79 -18.96
C GLU A 15 5.05 -6.80 -19.51
N ALA A 16 4.06 -7.13 -18.66
CA ALA A 16 2.64 -7.16 -19.02
C ALA A 16 1.83 -6.16 -18.18
N PRO A 17 2.02 -4.84 -18.39
CA PRO A 17 1.42 -3.83 -17.54
C PRO A 17 -0.10 -3.78 -17.62
N ASP A 18 -0.68 -4.04 -18.80
CA ASP A 18 -2.14 -4.02 -18.98
C ASP A 18 -2.80 -5.21 -18.30
N LEU A 19 -2.22 -6.40 -18.45
CA LEU A 19 -2.67 -7.59 -17.73
C LEU A 19 -2.59 -7.38 -16.22
N ALA A 20 -1.49 -6.82 -15.70
CA ALA A 20 -1.38 -6.52 -14.27
C ALA A 20 -2.44 -5.53 -13.76
N ARG A 21 -2.86 -4.57 -14.59
CA ARG A 21 -3.99 -3.68 -14.23
C ARG A 21 -5.32 -4.44 -14.25
N GLU A 22 -5.53 -5.32 -15.22
CA GLU A 22 -6.73 -6.14 -15.28
C GLU A 22 -6.83 -7.11 -14.10
N THR A 23 -5.74 -7.77 -13.71
CA THR A 23 -5.74 -8.65 -12.55
C THR A 23 -6.09 -7.89 -11.27
N LEU A 24 -5.57 -6.67 -11.08
CA LEU A 24 -5.94 -5.82 -9.94
C LEU A 24 -7.41 -5.39 -9.94
N LYS A 25 -8.05 -5.26 -11.10
CA LYS A 25 -9.50 -4.98 -11.21
C LYS A 25 -10.36 -6.18 -10.82
N LEU A 26 -9.86 -7.39 -11.06
CA LEU A 26 -10.55 -8.64 -10.77
C LEU A 26 -10.35 -9.11 -9.33
N LEU A 27 -9.18 -8.85 -8.74
CA LEU A 27 -8.85 -9.25 -7.37
C LEU A 27 -9.75 -8.54 -6.35
N ARG A 28 -10.46 -9.32 -5.53
CA ARG A 28 -11.39 -8.83 -4.51
C ARG A 28 -10.76 -8.93 -3.12
N VAL A 29 -10.76 -7.81 -2.40
CA VAL A 29 -10.30 -7.72 -1.01
C VAL A 29 -11.52 -7.68 -0.11
N PRO A 30 -11.65 -8.61 0.86
CA PRO A 30 -12.69 -8.54 1.88
C PRO A 30 -12.58 -7.24 2.66
N GLN A 31 -13.67 -6.49 2.72
CA GLN A 31 -13.77 -5.38 3.64
C GLN A 31 -14.13 -5.98 4.99
N SER A 32 -13.19 -5.97 5.94
CA SER A 32 -13.53 -6.39 7.30
C SER A 32 -14.68 -5.50 7.78
N GLN A 33 -15.78 -6.14 8.19
CA GLN A 33 -16.84 -5.47 8.92
C GLN A 33 -16.21 -5.06 10.25
N ILE A 34 -15.63 -3.87 10.30
CA ILE A 34 -15.46 -3.17 11.57
C ILE A 34 -16.89 -2.99 12.07
N PRO A 35 -17.31 -3.63 13.18
CA PRO A 35 -18.64 -3.38 13.70
C PRO A 35 -18.79 -1.88 13.86
N ALA A 36 -19.72 -1.31 13.10
CA ALA A 36 -19.96 0.12 13.10
C ALA A 36 -20.24 0.53 14.55
N SER A 37 -19.40 1.41 15.09
CA SER A 37 -19.82 2.22 16.22
C SER A 37 -21.14 2.86 15.84
N THR A 38 -22.15 2.56 16.65
CA THR A 38 -23.53 3.01 16.58
C THR A 38 -23.63 4.44 16.06
N SER A 39 -23.98 4.56 14.78
CA SER A 39 -24.51 5.80 14.20
C SER A 39 -25.74 5.38 13.41
N SER A 40 -26.84 5.35 14.14
CA SER A 40 -28.19 5.32 13.63
C SER A 40 -28.40 6.56 12.78
N ASP A 41 -28.44 6.42 11.46
CA ASP A 41 -29.52 7.03 10.69
C ASP A 41 -29.80 6.30 9.37
N SER A 42 -31.09 6.18 9.06
CA SER A 42 -31.70 5.34 8.02
C SER A 42 -31.45 5.92 6.62
N THR A 43 -31.32 5.16 5.53
CA THR A 43 -32.45 4.58 4.78
C THR A 43 -31.91 3.96 3.49
N SER A 44 -32.11 2.66 3.27
CA SER A 44 -32.53 2.10 1.97
C SER A 44 -32.81 0.60 2.08
N THR A 45 -34.10 0.28 2.11
CA THR A 45 -34.78 -0.85 1.44
C THR A 45 -34.19 -2.25 1.49
N THR A 46 -34.96 -3.09 2.19
CA THR A 46 -35.11 -4.55 2.15
C THR A 46 -34.71 -5.26 0.85
N SER A 47 -33.76 -6.18 0.96
CA SER A 47 -33.76 -7.46 0.24
C SER A 47 -33.07 -8.50 1.11
N THR A 48 -33.83 -9.49 1.56
CA THR A 48 -33.36 -10.79 2.04
C THR A 48 -32.48 -11.42 0.96
N ASP A 49 -31.19 -11.59 1.25
CA ASP A 49 -30.31 -12.60 0.65
C ASP A 49 -29.00 -12.63 1.45
N SER A 50 -28.46 -13.84 1.66
CA SER A 50 -27.24 -14.17 2.42
C SER A 50 -26.20 -13.06 2.43
N ALA A 51 -25.87 -12.55 3.63
CA ALA A 51 -24.92 -11.46 3.87
C ALA A 51 -23.53 -11.79 3.28
N SER A 52 -23.37 -11.54 1.98
CA SER A 52 -22.11 -11.72 1.29
C SER A 52 -21.16 -10.64 1.82
N PRO A 53 -19.94 -11.01 2.26
CA PRO A 53 -18.99 -10.04 2.78
C PRO A 53 -18.76 -8.97 1.72
N SER A 54 -18.92 -7.69 2.09
CA SER A 54 -18.61 -6.59 1.20
C SER A 54 -17.15 -6.70 0.75
N THR A 55 -16.90 -6.67 -0.56
CA THR A 55 -15.54 -6.71 -1.12
C THR A 55 -15.26 -5.45 -1.94
N THR A 56 -14.00 -5.02 -1.95
CA THR A 56 -13.50 -3.92 -2.80
C THR A 56 -12.49 -4.47 -3.81
N LYS A 57 -12.39 -3.86 -5.00
CA LYS A 57 -11.34 -4.25 -5.96
C LYS A 57 -9.98 -3.84 -5.41
N ALA A 58 -8.97 -4.69 -5.56
CA ALA A 58 -7.62 -4.39 -5.08
C ALA A 58 -7.09 -3.08 -5.69
N MET A 59 -7.35 -2.85 -6.98
CA MET A 59 -6.95 -1.62 -7.67
C MET A 59 -7.41 -0.34 -6.96
N ASP A 60 -8.61 -0.35 -6.38
CA ASP A 60 -9.22 0.83 -5.75
C ASP A 60 -8.57 1.19 -4.41
N LEU A 61 -7.70 0.33 -3.86
CA LEU A 61 -6.94 0.59 -2.64
C LEU A 61 -5.71 1.46 -2.89
N PHE A 62 -5.22 1.51 -4.14
CA PHE A 62 -4.00 2.21 -4.51
C PHE A 62 -4.31 3.56 -5.13
N THR A 63 -3.64 4.60 -4.64
CA THR A 63 -3.76 5.99 -5.12
C THR A 63 -2.89 6.24 -6.34
N HIS A 64 -1.76 5.54 -6.44
CA HIS A 64 -0.82 5.68 -7.55
C HIS A 64 -0.37 4.32 -8.08
N LEU A 65 -0.34 4.16 -9.40
CA LEU A 65 0.02 2.92 -10.07
C LEU A 65 1.23 3.16 -10.99
N GLN A 66 2.41 2.70 -10.59
CA GLN A 66 3.59 2.63 -11.45
C GLN A 66 3.79 1.16 -11.85
N ILE A 67 3.25 0.77 -13.00
CA ILE A 67 3.29 -0.61 -13.49
C ILE A 67 3.84 -0.58 -14.92
N TYR A 68 5.12 -0.90 -15.06
CA TYR A 68 5.85 -0.97 -16.33
C TYR A 68 7.27 -1.53 -16.13
N PRO A 69 7.93 -2.02 -17.19
CA PRO A 69 9.32 -2.47 -17.12
C PRO A 69 10.31 -1.38 -16.70
N GLY A 70 11.34 -1.78 -15.96
CA GLY A 70 12.49 -0.92 -15.65
C GLY A 70 12.87 -0.89 -14.18
N SER A 71 13.81 0.00 -13.84
CA SER A 71 14.31 0.16 -12.46
C SER A 71 13.23 0.76 -11.55
N LYS A 72 13.22 0.33 -10.28
CA LYS A 72 12.36 0.93 -9.25
C LYS A 72 12.75 2.39 -8.98
N ILE A 73 13.96 2.82 -9.31
CA ILE A 73 14.34 4.24 -9.29
C ILE A 73 13.37 5.08 -10.11
N ARG A 74 13.14 4.70 -11.37
CA ARG A 74 12.21 5.41 -12.27
C ARG A 74 10.77 5.38 -11.76
N HIS A 75 10.37 4.30 -11.08
CA HIS A 75 9.05 4.22 -10.45
C HIS A 75 8.93 5.24 -9.33
N PHE A 76 9.94 5.33 -8.46
CA PHE A 76 9.95 6.28 -7.35
C PHE A 76 10.09 7.73 -7.80
N GLU A 77 10.84 8.03 -8.87
CA GLU A 77 10.87 9.37 -9.48
C GLU A 77 9.47 9.82 -9.93
N ARG A 78 8.70 8.91 -10.54
CA ARG A 78 7.31 9.20 -10.94
C ARG A 78 6.40 9.35 -9.73
N LEU A 79 6.55 8.50 -8.70
CA LEU A 79 5.80 8.64 -7.46
C LEU A 79 6.07 9.97 -6.78
N HIS A 80 7.33 10.37 -6.67
CA HIS A 80 7.73 11.68 -6.14
C HIS A 80 7.09 12.82 -6.94
N ALA A 81 7.18 12.78 -8.27
CA ALA A 81 6.56 13.79 -9.13
C ALA A 81 5.03 13.88 -8.95
N THR A 82 4.34 12.75 -8.76
CA THR A 82 2.87 12.75 -8.60
C THR A 82 2.40 13.04 -7.18
N THR A 83 3.16 12.63 -6.16
CA THR A 83 2.76 12.75 -4.75
C THR A 83 3.31 14.01 -4.10
N GLN A 84 4.39 14.57 -4.66
CA GLN A 84 5.17 15.66 -4.07
C GLN A 84 5.73 15.33 -2.66
N LEU A 85 5.76 14.05 -2.28
CA LEU A 85 6.35 13.60 -1.03
C LEU A 85 7.86 13.44 -1.20
N ALA A 86 8.63 13.88 -0.21
CA ALA A 86 10.06 13.60 -0.16
C ALA A 86 10.29 12.08 -0.07
N TYR A 87 11.41 11.58 -0.61
CA TYR A 87 11.69 10.15 -0.62
C TYR A 87 11.83 9.58 0.79
N GLU A 88 12.33 10.37 1.73
CA GLU A 88 12.45 10.05 3.15
C GLU A 88 11.08 9.85 3.82
N GLU A 89 9.99 10.33 3.23
CA GLU A 89 8.61 10.08 3.67
C GLU A 89 8.01 8.78 3.11
N MET A 90 8.80 8.01 2.36
CA MET A 90 8.35 6.78 1.72
C MET A 90 8.97 5.55 2.38
N VAL A 91 8.13 4.56 2.67
CA VAL A 91 8.52 3.19 3.01
C VAL A 91 8.04 2.24 1.91
N PHE A 92 8.91 1.33 1.50
CA PHE A 92 8.69 0.45 0.35
C PHE A 92 8.89 -1.01 0.71
N PHE A 93 7.85 -1.81 0.52
CA PHE A 93 7.83 -3.24 0.82
C PHE A 93 7.95 -4.03 -0.48
N ASP A 94 8.96 -4.89 -0.59
CA ASP A 94 9.20 -5.69 -1.79
C ASP A 94 10.06 -6.92 -1.43
N ASP A 95 9.89 -8.00 -2.16
CA ASP A 95 10.55 -9.29 -1.93
C ASP A 95 11.87 -9.45 -2.69
N GLU A 96 12.14 -8.57 -3.67
CA GLU A 96 13.38 -8.63 -4.43
C GLU A 96 14.46 -7.72 -3.84
N ALA A 97 15.51 -8.32 -3.28
CA ALA A 97 16.63 -7.57 -2.70
C ALA A 97 17.30 -6.56 -3.66
N ARG A 98 17.26 -6.80 -4.99
CA ARG A 98 17.78 -5.86 -6.01
C ARG A 98 17.07 -4.51 -5.98
N ASN A 99 15.84 -4.47 -5.46
CA ASN A 99 15.01 -3.27 -5.40
C ASN A 99 15.46 -2.31 -4.29
N ARG A 100 16.44 -2.71 -3.45
CA ARG A 100 17.11 -1.84 -2.47
C ARG A 100 17.83 -0.65 -3.10
N GLU A 101 18.05 -0.64 -4.41
CA GLU A 101 18.58 0.52 -5.14
C GLU A 101 17.83 1.83 -4.83
N VAL A 102 16.52 1.76 -4.53
CA VAL A 102 15.70 2.94 -4.19
C VAL A 102 16.15 3.66 -2.92
N GLU A 103 16.90 3.00 -2.04
CA GLU A 103 17.45 3.63 -0.83
C GLU A 103 18.43 4.75 -1.16
N ARG A 104 19.03 4.74 -2.37
CA ARG A 104 19.87 5.83 -2.88
C ARG A 104 19.11 7.15 -3.06
N LEU A 105 17.79 7.08 -3.21
CA LEU A 105 16.92 8.26 -3.29
C LEU A 105 16.52 8.78 -1.91
N GLY A 106 16.68 7.99 -0.83
CA GLY A 106 16.21 8.33 0.52
C GLY A 106 15.04 7.47 1.00
N VAL A 107 14.43 6.67 0.13
CA VAL A 107 13.35 5.72 0.46
C VAL A 107 13.84 4.67 1.46
N VAL A 108 12.99 4.25 2.39
CA VAL A 108 13.29 3.09 3.25
C VAL A 108 12.75 1.82 2.60
N MET A 109 13.62 0.90 2.19
CA MET A 109 13.23 -0.38 1.61
C MET A 109 13.22 -1.48 2.68
N TRP A 110 12.06 -2.11 2.84
CA TRP A 110 11.84 -3.25 3.70
C TRP A 110 11.72 -4.52 2.86
N LEU A 111 12.67 -5.44 3.04
CA LEU A 111 12.73 -6.70 2.31
C LEU A 111 11.79 -7.71 2.96
N VAL A 112 10.73 -8.07 2.24
CA VAL A 112 9.69 -8.99 2.70
C VAL A 112 9.93 -10.38 2.10
N ARG A 113 10.17 -11.41 2.90
CA ARG A 113 10.51 -12.74 2.35
C ARG A 113 9.29 -13.60 2.01
N ASP A 114 8.27 -13.58 2.89
CA ASP A 114 7.13 -14.51 2.83
C ASP A 114 5.81 -13.74 2.69
N GLY A 115 5.82 -12.69 1.87
CA GLY A 115 4.66 -11.82 1.66
C GLY A 115 4.39 -10.85 2.81
N VAL A 116 3.62 -9.80 2.50
CA VAL A 116 3.37 -8.72 3.45
C VAL A 116 2.37 -9.16 4.52
N SER A 117 2.81 -9.17 5.77
CA SER A 117 1.98 -9.38 6.96
C SER A 117 1.86 -8.09 7.79
N VAL A 118 1.04 -8.10 8.84
CA VAL A 118 0.96 -6.96 9.78
C VAL A 118 2.31 -6.72 10.46
N SER A 119 3.00 -7.77 10.89
CA SER A 119 4.32 -7.65 11.53
C SER A 119 5.36 -7.08 10.56
N GLU A 120 5.36 -7.52 9.30
CA GLU A 120 6.24 -6.96 8.27
C GLU A 120 6.01 -5.46 8.08
N VAL A 121 4.74 -5.03 8.05
CA VAL A 121 4.40 -3.60 7.96
C VAL A 121 4.87 -2.83 9.19
N ASP A 122 4.64 -3.36 10.39
CA ASP A 122 5.04 -2.72 11.64
C ASP A 122 6.57 -2.57 11.74
N GLU A 123 7.31 -3.63 11.41
CA GLU A 123 8.77 -3.60 11.37
C GLU A 123 9.31 -2.63 10.31
N GLY A 124 8.74 -2.63 9.10
CA GLY A 124 9.12 -1.69 8.05
C GLY A 124 8.87 -0.23 8.44
N VAL A 125 7.73 0.06 9.08
CA VAL A 125 7.42 1.39 9.61
C VAL A 125 8.35 1.77 10.76
N ARG A 126 8.68 0.85 11.67
CA ARG A 126 9.67 1.09 12.74
C ARG A 126 11.04 1.41 12.17
N SER A 127 11.50 0.65 11.19
CA SER A 127 12.76 0.91 10.47
C SER A 127 12.76 2.30 9.84
N TRP A 128 11.66 2.69 9.20
CA TRP A 128 11.47 4.02 8.65
C TRP A 128 11.52 5.12 9.72
N ARG A 129 10.83 4.96 10.85
CA ARG A 129 10.87 5.91 11.97
C ARG A 129 12.28 6.07 12.52
N LYS A 130 12.99 4.96 12.74
CA LYS A 130 14.37 4.95 13.25
C LYS A 130 15.30 5.70 12.31
N ARG A 131 15.28 5.38 11.01
CA ARG A 131 16.12 6.05 10.00
C ARG A 131 15.87 7.55 9.93
N ASN A 132 14.61 7.95 10.07
CA ASN A 132 14.21 9.36 9.94
C ASN A 132 14.17 10.12 11.28
N ARG A 133 14.66 9.53 12.38
CA ARG A 133 14.63 10.12 13.73
C ARG A 133 13.22 10.54 14.17
N ARG A 134 12.25 9.66 13.94
CA ARG A 134 10.83 9.81 14.30
C ARG A 134 10.35 8.72 15.26
N MET A 135 11.28 8.11 16.00
CA MET A 135 10.94 7.20 17.08
C MET A 135 10.34 8.01 18.23
N HIS A 136 9.22 7.56 18.76
CA HIS A 136 8.76 8.05 20.04
C HIS A 136 9.58 7.38 21.15
N VAL A 137 9.71 8.01 22.32
CA VAL A 137 10.48 7.47 23.46
C VAL A 137 9.99 6.08 23.89
N GLU A 138 8.73 5.73 23.58
CA GLU A 138 8.11 4.44 23.89
C GLU A 138 8.40 3.34 22.84
N ASP A 139 9.00 3.70 21.69
CA ASP A 139 9.31 2.77 20.59
C ASP A 139 10.78 2.24 20.64
N GLU A 140 11.61 2.71 21.58
CA GLU A 140 13.00 2.24 21.82
C GLU A 140 13.06 0.94 22.65
#